data_AF-A0A1X0Y8K5-F1
#
_entry.id   AF-A0A1X0Y8K5-F1
#
_cell.length_a   1.000
_cell.length_b   1.000
_cell.length_c   1.000
_cell.angle_alpha   90.00
_cell.angle_beta   90.00
_cell.angle_gamma   90.00
#
_symmetry.space_group_name_H-M   'P 1'
#
loop_
_entity.id
_entity.type
_entity.pdbx_description
1 polymer ?
#
loop_
_entity_poly.entity_id
_entity_poly.type
_entity_poly.pdbx_seq_one_letter_code
_entity_poly.pdbx_strand_id
1 'polypeptide(L)'
;MNSGLTDLQKNGPVDLKLSTQTRDAYLDIVKTFHDALNTQLTTIKNLPSLGDPGTLGSAIQTKNNLALDISGLDGIEQSVNQYLSYLQQFSATVKAAADRLTGAG
;
A
#
# COMPACT_ATOMS: atom_id res chain seq x y z
N MET A 1 -5.95 -13.89 11.81
CA MET A 1 -5.44 -14.43 10.53
C MET A 1 -4.06 -13.84 10.29
N ASN A 2 -2.95 -14.56 10.55
CA ASN A 2 -1.61 -14.08 10.17
C ASN A 2 -0.50 -15.15 10.13
N SER A 3 -0.85 -16.44 10.04
CA SER A 3 0.12 -17.53 10.23
C SER A 3 0.83 -17.95 8.93
N GLY A 4 0.17 -17.82 7.77
CA GLY A 4 0.66 -18.40 6.51
C GLY A 4 1.88 -17.68 5.89
N LEU A 5 1.97 -16.36 6.02
CA LEU A 5 3.08 -15.58 5.44
C LEU A 5 4.40 -15.77 6.19
N THR A 6 4.33 -16.01 7.51
CA THR A 6 5.50 -16.24 8.37
C THR A 6 6.07 -17.65 8.17
N ASP A 7 5.23 -18.63 7.84
CA ASP A 7 5.66 -20.02 7.63
C ASP A 7 6.28 -20.24 6.24
N LEU A 8 5.89 -19.44 5.25
CA LEU A 8 6.54 -19.40 3.93
C LEU A 8 8.02 -18.98 4.00
N GLN A 9 8.47 -18.34 5.09
CA GLN A 9 9.90 -18.06 5.28
C GLN A 9 10.77 -19.30 5.53
N LYS A 10 10.22 -20.47 5.88
CA LYS A 10 11.03 -21.52 6.55
C LYS A 10 11.40 -22.76 5.75
N ASN A 11 10.90 -23.00 4.53
CA ASN A 11 11.03 -24.34 3.92
C ASN A 11 11.48 -24.36 2.44
N GLY A 12 12.47 -25.23 2.14
CA GLY A 12 12.73 -25.84 0.83
C GLY A 12 14.13 -25.60 0.22
N PRO A 13 14.80 -26.62 -0.37
CA PRO A 13 15.96 -26.40 -1.25
C PRO A 13 15.57 -25.52 -2.46
N VAL A 14 16.53 -24.75 -2.98
CA VAL A 14 16.31 -23.77 -4.04
C VAL A 14 16.13 -24.45 -5.38
N ASP A 15 14.88 -24.70 -5.78
CA ASP A 15 14.54 -25.27 -7.10
C ASP A 15 14.52 -24.21 -8.24
N LEU A 16 14.62 -22.92 -7.92
CA LEU A 16 14.54 -21.81 -8.88
C LEU A 16 15.68 -20.80 -8.66
N LYS A 17 16.64 -20.74 -9.58
CA LYS A 17 17.59 -19.61 -9.67
C LYS A 17 16.85 -18.40 -10.26
N LEU A 18 16.28 -17.56 -9.39
CA LEU A 18 15.80 -16.25 -9.78
C LEU A 18 17.03 -15.39 -10.11
N SER A 19 17.10 -14.84 -11.34
CA SER A 19 18.16 -13.90 -11.66
C SER A 19 18.01 -12.63 -10.81
N THR A 20 19.14 -12.02 -10.41
CA THR A 20 19.15 -10.72 -9.72
C THR A 20 18.33 -9.68 -10.49
N GLN A 21 18.40 -9.72 -11.83
CA GLN A 21 17.64 -8.83 -12.70
C GLN A 21 16.11 -9.04 -12.59
N THR A 22 15.66 -10.29 -12.48
CA THR A 22 14.23 -10.60 -12.29
C THR A 22 13.73 -10.13 -10.93
N ARG A 23 14.52 -10.31 -9.86
CA ARG A 23 14.22 -9.77 -8.53
C ARG A 23 14.03 -8.26 -8.61
N ASP A 24 15.01 -7.57 -9.17
CA ASP A 24 15.05 -6.11 -9.18
C ASP A 24 13.90 -5.54 -10.00
N ALA A 25 13.58 -6.13 -11.15
CA ALA A 25 12.42 -5.74 -11.96
C ALA A 25 11.09 -5.90 -11.18
N TYR A 26 10.92 -6.98 -10.42
CA TYR A 26 9.72 -7.20 -9.63
C TYR A 26 9.57 -6.18 -8.48
N LEU A 27 10.69 -5.90 -7.79
CA LEU A 27 10.71 -4.90 -6.72
C LEU A 27 10.47 -3.49 -7.26
N ASP A 28 10.98 -3.19 -8.46
CA ASP A 28 10.78 -1.89 -9.12
C ASP A 28 9.32 -1.66 -9.51
N ILE A 29 8.61 -2.69 -9.98
CA ILE A 29 7.16 -2.60 -10.25
C ILE A 29 6.38 -2.27 -8.97
N VAL A 30 6.67 -2.99 -7.87
CA VAL A 30 6.00 -2.74 -6.57
C VAL A 30 6.30 -1.31 -6.08
N LYS A 31 7.56 -0.88 -6.21
CA LYS A 31 7.98 0.47 -5.83
C LYS A 31 7.29 1.54 -6.67
N THR A 32 7.25 1.38 -7.99
CA THR A 32 6.60 2.32 -8.91
C THR A 32 5.13 2.51 -8.56
N PHE A 33 4.43 1.42 -8.27
CA PHE A 33 3.03 1.49 -7.87
C PHE A 33 2.85 2.13 -6.48
N HIS A 34 3.69 1.78 -5.51
CA HIS A 34 3.70 2.42 -4.19
C HIS A 34 3.88 3.94 -4.31
N ASP A 35 4.84 4.40 -5.11
CA ASP A 35 5.12 5.83 -5.27
C ASP A 35 3.98 6.58 -5.97
N ALA A 36 3.36 5.96 -6.97
CA ALA A 36 2.17 6.51 -7.63
C ALA A 36 1.01 6.67 -6.64
N LEU A 37 0.74 5.65 -5.81
CA LEU A 37 -0.30 5.72 -4.77
C LEU A 37 0.02 6.77 -3.70
N ASN A 38 1.28 6.88 -3.26
CA ASN A 38 1.68 7.88 -2.29
C ASN A 38 1.55 9.31 -2.84
N THR A 39 1.76 9.49 -4.15
CA THR A 39 1.49 10.76 -4.84
C THR A 39 0.00 11.11 -4.77
N GLN A 40 -0.89 10.17 -5.09
CA GLN A 40 -2.33 10.38 -5.00
C GLN A 40 -2.79 10.66 -3.57
N LEU A 41 -2.23 9.96 -2.57
CA LEU A 41 -2.51 10.23 -1.16
C LEU A 41 -2.10 11.64 -0.77
N THR A 42 -0.97 12.13 -1.26
CA THR A 42 -0.51 13.50 -1.04
C THR A 42 -1.49 14.51 -1.67
N THR A 43 -2.02 14.22 -2.86
CA THR A 43 -3.08 15.04 -3.47
C THR A 43 -4.34 15.07 -2.61
N ILE A 44 -4.79 13.92 -2.08
CA ILE A 44 -5.97 13.82 -1.20
C ILE A 44 -5.78 14.65 0.07
N LYS A 45 -4.64 14.50 0.75
CA LYS A 45 -4.32 15.23 1.98
C LYS A 45 -4.25 16.74 1.80
N ASN A 46 -3.99 17.19 0.57
CA ASN A 46 -3.91 18.60 0.20
C ASN A 46 -5.20 19.10 -0.48
N LEU A 47 -6.29 18.34 -0.44
CA LEU A 47 -7.57 18.83 -0.94
C LEU A 47 -7.98 20.08 -0.14
N PRO A 48 -8.47 21.13 -0.82
CA PRO A 48 -8.96 22.31 -0.14
C PRO A 48 -10.20 21.97 0.70
N SER A 49 -10.51 22.84 1.66
CA SER A 49 -11.76 22.77 2.40
C SER A 49 -12.96 22.68 1.44
N LEU A 50 -13.94 21.82 1.78
CA LEU A 50 -15.17 21.63 1.02
C LEU A 50 -16.09 22.88 0.96
N GLY A 51 -15.69 23.99 1.59
CA GLY A 51 -16.42 25.26 1.57
C GLY A 51 -17.60 25.29 2.55
N ASP A 52 -18.37 26.37 2.51
CA ASP A 52 -19.59 26.53 3.30
C ASP A 52 -20.79 25.93 2.53
N PRO A 53 -21.50 24.93 3.09
CA PRO A 53 -22.68 24.34 2.44
C PRO A 53 -23.95 25.20 2.60
N GLY A 54 -23.89 26.32 3.32
CA GLY A 54 -25.06 27.11 3.69
C GLY A 54 -25.87 26.45 4.82
N THR A 55 -27.18 26.72 4.87
CA THR A 55 -28.04 26.32 6.00
C THR A 55 -28.94 25.12 5.73
N LEU A 56 -28.96 24.61 4.49
CA LEU A 56 -29.78 23.46 4.15
C LEU A 56 -29.21 22.18 4.81
N GLY A 57 -30.02 21.51 5.63
CA GLY A 57 -29.56 20.35 6.41
C GLY A 57 -28.95 19.23 5.57
N SER A 58 -29.50 18.97 4.38
CA SER A 58 -28.94 17.96 3.45
C SER A 58 -27.55 18.36 2.94
N ALA A 59 -27.31 19.63 2.64
CA ALA A 59 -26.01 20.12 2.19
C ALA A 59 -24.94 19.98 3.28
N ILE A 60 -25.30 20.28 4.54
CA ILE A 60 -24.44 20.06 5.70
C ILE A 60 -24.10 18.57 5.86
N GLN A 61 -25.10 17.70 5.76
CA GLN A 61 -24.90 16.25 5.87
C GLN A 61 -24.01 15.72 4.74
N THR A 62 -24.23 16.15 3.49
CA THR A 62 -23.37 15.76 2.36
C THR A 62 -21.92 16.17 2.58
N LYS A 63 -21.67 17.41 3.05
CA LYS A 63 -20.31 17.86 3.38
C LYS A 63 -19.68 16.99 4.46
N ASN A 64 -20.41 16.67 5.53
CA ASN A 64 -19.90 15.85 6.62
C ASN A 64 -19.59 14.42 6.15
N ASN A 65 -20.45 13.82 5.33
CA ASN A 65 -20.21 12.50 4.75
C ASN A 65 -18.95 12.50 3.87
N LEU A 66 -18.80 13.49 2.99
CA LEU A 66 -17.59 13.62 2.15
C LEU A 66 -16.32 13.80 2.99
N ALA A 67 -16.39 14.56 4.09
CA ALA A 67 -15.26 14.71 5.01
C ALA A 67 -14.91 13.38 5.69
N LEU A 68 -15.91 12.58 6.09
CA LEU A 68 -15.70 11.26 6.67
C LEU A 68 -15.17 10.25 5.64
N ASP A 69 -15.64 10.30 4.40
CA ASP A 69 -15.13 9.47 3.31
C ASP A 69 -13.65 9.76 3.02
N ILE A 70 -13.19 11.00 3.26
CA ILE A 70 -11.79 11.39 3.10
C ILE A 70 -10.96 10.97 4.32
N SER A 71 -11.29 11.50 5.50
CA SER A 71 -10.42 11.47 6.69
C SER A 71 -10.98 10.66 7.86
N GLY A 72 -12.12 9.99 7.70
CA GLY A 72 -12.68 9.11 8.72
C GLY A 72 -11.77 7.91 9.01
N LEU A 73 -12.11 7.15 10.06
CA LEU A 73 -11.34 5.96 10.46
C LEU A 73 -11.22 4.92 9.34
N ASP A 74 -12.26 4.78 8.51
CA ASP A 74 -12.26 3.93 7.33
C ASP A 74 -12.21 4.74 6.03
N GLY A 75 -11.85 6.02 6.12
CA GLY A 75 -11.74 6.92 4.99
C GLY A 75 -10.62 6.54 4.02
N ILE A 76 -10.64 7.15 2.85
CA ILE A 76 -9.68 6.84 1.78
C ILE A 76 -8.23 7.10 2.21
N GLU A 77 -7.97 8.11 3.05
CA GLU A 77 -6.62 8.37 3.55
C GLU A 77 -6.09 7.18 4.35
N GLN A 78 -6.90 6.64 5.27
CA GLN A 78 -6.49 5.53 6.12
C GLN A 78 -6.37 4.23 5.31
N SER A 79 -7.31 3.98 4.40
CA SER A 79 -7.27 2.83 3.49
C SER A 79 -6.00 2.82 2.63
N VAL A 80 -5.64 3.97 2.05
CA VAL A 80 -4.42 4.07 1.23
C VAL A 80 -3.15 3.96 2.09
N ASN A 81 -3.11 4.57 3.28
CA ASN A 81 -1.96 4.41 4.21
C ASN A 81 -1.71 2.94 4.56
N GLN A 82 -2.78 2.18 4.87
CA GLN A 82 -2.67 0.76 5.18
C GLN A 82 -2.15 -0.05 3.99
N TYR A 83 -2.62 0.27 2.79
CA TYR A 83 -2.18 -0.41 1.59
C TYR A 83 -0.72 -0.08 1.21
N LEU A 84 -0.28 1.17 1.39
CA LEU A 84 1.12 1.55 1.24
C LEU A 84 2.02 0.77 2.22
N SER A 85 1.61 0.64 3.49
CA SER A 85 2.32 -0.16 4.48
C SER A 85 2.38 -1.65 4.07
N TYR A 86 1.29 -2.20 3.56
CA TYR A 86 1.27 -3.54 2.99
C TYR A 86 2.25 -3.69 1.82
N LEU A 87 2.28 -2.76 0.86
CA LEU A 87 3.20 -2.82 -0.28
C LEU A 87 4.67 -2.77 0.17
N GLN A 88 5.00 -2.00 1.20
CA GLN A 88 6.35 -1.98 1.79
C GLN A 88 6.70 -3.33 2.41
N GLN A 89 5.81 -3.91 3.21
CA GLN A 89 6.02 -5.23 3.82
C GLN A 89 6.16 -6.31 2.75
N PHE A 90 5.29 -6.28 1.74
CA PHE A 90 5.33 -7.20 0.62
C PHE A 90 6.66 -7.10 -0.15
N SER A 91 7.11 -5.89 -0.48
CA SER A 91 8.40 -5.66 -1.14
C SER A 91 9.57 -6.21 -0.31
N ALA A 92 9.56 -5.98 1.01
CA ALA A 92 10.57 -6.52 1.92
C ALA A 92 10.56 -8.06 1.97
N THR A 93 9.37 -8.68 1.98
CA THR A 93 9.23 -10.14 1.94
C THR A 93 9.74 -10.73 0.63
N VAL A 94 9.36 -10.15 -0.53
CA VAL A 94 9.84 -10.59 -1.85
C VAL A 94 11.35 -10.47 -1.95
N LYS A 95 11.92 -9.34 -1.50
CA LYS A 95 13.36 -9.14 -1.48
C LYS A 95 14.07 -10.21 -0.64
N ALA A 96 13.59 -10.46 0.58
CA ALA A 96 14.19 -11.46 1.46
C ALA A 96 14.12 -12.88 0.88
N ALA A 97 13.00 -13.24 0.23
CA ALA A 97 12.86 -14.53 -0.45
C ALA A 97 13.82 -14.64 -1.64
N ALA A 98 13.89 -13.62 -2.49
CA ALA A 98 14.78 -13.60 -3.63
C ALA A 98 16.26 -13.64 -3.23
N ASP A 99 16.66 -12.89 -2.21
CA ASP A 99 18.04 -12.88 -1.71
C ASP A 99 18.48 -14.28 -1.23
N ARG A 100 17.58 -15.03 -0.58
CA ARG A 100 17.82 -16.43 -0.20
C ARG A 100 18.01 -17.34 -1.41
N LEU A 101 17.18 -17.18 -2.45
CA LEU A 101 17.28 -17.95 -3.69
C LEU A 101 18.59 -17.65 -4.43
N THR A 102 19.05 -16.39 -4.43
CA THR A 102 20.33 -16.00 -5.06
C THR A 102 21.56 -16.44 -4.26
N GLY A 103 21.51 -16.36 -2.92
CA GLY A 103 22.65 -16.68 -2.05
C GLY A 103 22.83 -18.18 -1.76
N ALA A 104 21.83 -18.99 -2.02
CA ALA A 104 21.90 -20.45 -1.94
C ALA A 104 22.35 -21.12 -3.26
N GLY A 105 22.70 -20.32 -4.28
CA GLY A 105 23.05 -20.78 -5.63
C GLY A 105 24.54 -20.85 -5.94
#